data_AF-A0A7V0RIZ9-F1
#
_entry.id   AF-A0A7V0RIZ9-F1
#
_cell.length_a   1.000
_cell.length_b   1.000
_cell.length_c   1.000
_cell.angle_alpha   90.00
_cell.angle_beta   90.00
_cell.angle_gamma   90.00
#
_symmetry.space_group_name_H-M   'P 1'
#
loop_
_entity.id
_entity.type
_entity.pdbx_description
1 polymer ?
#
loop_
_entity_poly.entity_id
_entity_poly.type
_entity_poly.pdbx_seq_one_letter_code
_entity_poly.pdbx_strand_id
1 'polypeptide(L)'
;MPELPINVTAPSASGHVVIRALVKPSRLSQCRTDFGFPDSRFNEVALPLSNQKHSPIPQVPSEGAQLIREKLIKPVFIDGAWILPFIQGGKGVGATNGKNAGAWAAENTGGTISGTGATFSYNENGRPNSYPYTGRTRQERHEELVAWSIEGGILQTAMAHKASGGKGRIRMNFLKMAGGVMRIMRGVLAGTRLPGGGNMIHAVTMGAGLPTEEDARVCAGEGVYIDPIISNVIALKVLLKRAFKEWRNRYSDLIGAVVYEDPWLAGGHNGITSREDPDRPEDPYERVKALRRIMNENGMEDVAIIMAGGVWYLRDWESWLDNPEIGPIAFQFGTRDLLTQENPVTDEWKLLLLSMNEGDTTLNKFSPTGFYSSAYKNDMMRELYQRSARQVPFTRKPDENMTELVERRGVPNKGYYVTPEHKVKIDGWIAEGFNMPLRTPDNTLIFVTHDKAREIQ
;
A
#
# COMPACT_ATOMS: atom_id res chain seq x y z
N MET A 1 44.06 23.73 -37.85
CA MET A 1 43.05 23.51 -38.92
C MET A 1 42.23 22.28 -38.55
N PRO A 2 40.90 22.28 -38.74
CA PRO A 2 39.93 23.18 -38.13
C PRO A 2 38.88 22.41 -37.28
N GLU A 3 38.23 23.15 -36.40
CA GLU A 3 37.05 22.73 -35.62
C GLU A 3 35.86 22.46 -36.54
N LEU A 4 35.11 21.40 -36.26
CA LEU A 4 33.81 21.10 -36.86
C LEU A 4 32.71 21.30 -35.80
N PRO A 5 31.64 22.06 -36.09
CA PRO A 5 30.57 22.33 -35.13
C PRO A 5 29.61 21.13 -35.05
N ILE A 6 29.37 20.62 -33.85
CA ILE A 6 28.29 19.67 -33.58
C ILE A 6 27.01 20.47 -33.41
N ASN A 7 26.19 20.45 -34.46
CA ASN A 7 24.86 21.04 -34.50
C ASN A 7 23.90 20.14 -33.69
N VAL A 8 23.63 20.49 -32.43
CA VAL A 8 22.62 19.81 -31.62
C VAL A 8 21.24 20.32 -32.04
N THR A 9 20.58 19.57 -32.93
CA THR A 9 19.14 19.73 -33.18
C THR A 9 18.38 19.02 -32.06
N ALA A 10 17.61 19.79 -31.28
CA ALA A 10 16.69 19.28 -30.29
C ALA A 10 15.59 18.44 -30.99
N PRO A 11 15.28 17.21 -30.54
CA PRO A 11 14.08 16.54 -31.00
C PRO A 11 12.88 17.24 -30.36
N SER A 12 11.97 17.72 -31.21
CA SER A 12 10.67 18.27 -30.83
C SER A 12 9.92 17.29 -29.91
N ALA A 13 9.75 17.68 -28.64
CA ALA A 13 8.93 16.95 -27.68
C ALA A 13 7.44 17.12 -28.03
N SER A 14 6.89 16.14 -28.73
CA SER A 14 5.45 15.86 -28.73
C SER A 14 5.19 14.39 -28.39
N GLY A 15 5.84 13.92 -27.32
CA GLY A 15 5.53 12.64 -26.71
C GLY A 15 4.21 12.75 -25.94
N HIS A 16 3.13 12.22 -26.49
CA HIS A 16 1.89 12.06 -25.76
C HIS A 16 2.08 11.01 -24.65
N VAL A 17 2.00 11.43 -23.38
CA VAL A 17 1.84 10.50 -22.26
C VAL A 17 0.45 9.86 -22.38
N VAL A 18 0.40 8.63 -22.88
CA VAL A 18 -0.81 7.80 -22.86
C VAL A 18 -0.48 6.52 -22.12
N ILE A 19 -0.92 6.42 -20.87
CA ILE A 19 -1.04 5.13 -20.17
C ILE A 19 -2.18 4.38 -20.88
N ARG A 20 -1.85 3.59 -21.90
CA ARG A 20 -2.81 2.77 -22.65
C ARG A 20 -3.13 1.51 -21.85
N ALA A 21 -4.25 1.53 -21.14
CA ALA A 21 -4.95 0.31 -20.72
C ALA A 21 -5.75 -0.21 -21.93
N LEU A 22 -5.30 -1.29 -22.56
CA LEU A 22 -6.09 -2.03 -23.56
C LEU A 22 -5.78 -3.53 -23.50
N VAL A 23 -6.83 -4.30 -23.23
CA VAL A 23 -6.88 -5.75 -23.48
C VAL A 23 -7.04 -5.96 -24.98
N LYS A 24 -6.13 -6.73 -25.60
CA LYS A 24 -6.38 -7.38 -26.89
C LYS A 24 -6.56 -8.88 -26.66
N PRO A 25 -7.57 -9.52 -27.29
CA PRO A 25 -7.78 -10.94 -27.17
C PRO A 25 -6.86 -11.68 -28.15
N SER A 26 -5.92 -12.49 -27.65
CA SER A 26 -5.32 -13.53 -28.48
C SER A 26 -4.87 -14.75 -27.69
N ARG A 27 -5.62 -15.84 -27.92
CA ARG A 27 -5.23 -17.25 -27.98
C ARG A 27 -4.55 -17.85 -26.73
N LEU A 28 -5.39 -18.35 -25.84
CA LEU A 28 -5.06 -19.38 -24.86
C LEU A 28 -4.83 -20.72 -25.58
N SER A 29 -3.61 -21.24 -25.51
CA SER A 29 -3.33 -22.66 -25.66
C SER A 29 -2.91 -23.24 -24.31
N GLN A 30 -3.80 -24.06 -23.77
CA GLN A 30 -3.60 -25.17 -22.85
C GLN A 30 -2.46 -25.07 -21.82
N CYS A 31 -2.84 -24.80 -20.57
CA CYS A 31 -2.20 -25.41 -19.40
C CYS A 31 -3.31 -25.75 -18.39
N ARG A 32 -3.52 -27.05 -18.15
CA ARG A 32 -4.44 -27.58 -17.13
C ARG A 32 -3.74 -27.54 -15.76
N THR A 33 -4.37 -26.93 -14.77
CA THR A 33 -4.19 -27.31 -13.36
C THR A 33 -5.54 -27.31 -12.68
N ASP A 34 -5.89 -28.48 -12.15
CA ASP A 34 -7.17 -28.81 -11.55
C ASP A 34 -7.42 -28.02 -10.26
N PHE A 35 -8.44 -27.16 -10.27
CA PHE A 35 -9.17 -26.73 -9.08
C PHE A 35 -10.65 -27.08 -9.31
N GLY A 36 -11.12 -28.10 -8.60
CA GLY A 36 -12.49 -28.58 -8.69
C GLY A 36 -13.47 -27.60 -8.04
N PHE A 37 -14.35 -27.02 -8.86
CA PHE A 37 -15.61 -26.43 -8.40
C PHE A 37 -16.71 -27.48 -8.51
N PRO A 38 -17.67 -27.55 -7.57
CA PRO A 38 -18.80 -28.49 -7.67
C PRO A 38 -19.75 -28.07 -8.79
N ASP A 39 -20.22 -29.09 -9.51
CA ASP A 39 -21.15 -29.02 -10.64
C ASP A 39 -22.37 -28.11 -10.36
N SER A 40 -22.38 -26.94 -11.02
CA SER A 40 -23.62 -26.24 -11.32
C SER A 40 -23.67 -25.98 -12.82
N ARG A 41 -24.76 -26.47 -13.42
CA ARG A 41 -25.02 -26.51 -14.85
C ARG A 41 -24.97 -25.10 -15.45
N PHE A 42 -23.84 -24.72 -16.04
CA PHE A 42 -23.76 -23.62 -16.99
C PHE A 42 -24.31 -24.13 -18.33
N ASN A 43 -25.61 -23.95 -18.55
CA ASN A 43 -26.12 -23.90 -19.91
C ASN A 43 -25.44 -22.74 -20.64
N GLU A 44 -24.88 -23.00 -21.81
CA GLU A 44 -24.43 -22.00 -22.77
C GLU A 44 -25.60 -21.07 -23.11
N VAL A 45 -25.74 -19.98 -22.37
CA VAL A 45 -26.51 -18.83 -22.81
C VAL A 45 -25.55 -17.94 -23.57
N ALA A 46 -25.50 -18.14 -24.89
CA ALA A 46 -24.92 -17.18 -25.80
C ALA A 46 -25.63 -15.83 -25.58
N LEU A 47 -24.95 -14.89 -24.91
CA LEU A 47 -25.42 -13.51 -24.80
C LEU A 47 -25.44 -12.92 -26.23
N PRO A 48 -26.58 -12.40 -26.71
CA PRO A 48 -26.60 -11.74 -28.00
C PRO A 48 -25.73 -10.49 -27.90
N LEU A 49 -24.66 -10.45 -28.69
CA LEU A 49 -23.91 -9.24 -28.98
C LEU A 49 -24.88 -8.25 -29.63
N SER A 50 -25.53 -7.42 -28.83
CA SER A 50 -26.26 -6.28 -29.35
C SER A 50 -25.25 -5.36 -29.99
N ASN A 51 -25.34 -5.19 -31.31
CA ASN A 51 -24.71 -4.11 -32.06
C ASN A 51 -25.27 -2.76 -31.59
N GLN A 52 -24.94 -2.34 -30.37
CA GLN A 52 -25.01 -0.94 -30.02
C GLN A 52 -23.78 -0.28 -30.63
N LYS A 53 -24.01 0.54 -31.66
CA LYS A 53 -23.01 1.50 -32.13
C LYS A 53 -22.63 2.37 -30.93
N HIS A 54 -21.50 2.07 -30.29
CA HIS A 54 -20.89 3.03 -29.38
C HIS A 54 -20.55 4.27 -30.20
N SER A 55 -21.20 5.39 -29.86
CA SER A 55 -20.81 6.71 -30.36
C SER A 55 -19.30 6.87 -30.14
N PRO A 56 -18.55 7.36 -31.14
CA PRO A 56 -17.12 7.56 -30.98
C PRO A 56 -16.86 8.48 -29.78
N ILE A 57 -15.96 8.05 -28.90
CA ILE A 57 -15.41 8.88 -27.82
C ILE A 57 -14.97 10.20 -28.47
N PRO A 58 -15.43 11.38 -28.00
CA PRO A 58 -15.03 12.64 -28.58
C PRO A 58 -13.50 12.73 -28.59
N GLN A 59 -12.90 12.82 -29.79
CA GLN A 59 -11.44 12.88 -29.95
C GLN A 59 -10.87 14.28 -29.68
N VAL A 60 -11.72 15.25 -29.35
CA VAL A 60 -11.33 16.59 -28.93
C VAL A 60 -11.69 16.73 -27.46
N PRO A 61 -10.71 16.85 -26.54
CA PRO A 61 -11.00 17.20 -25.15
C PRO A 61 -11.77 18.52 -25.13
N SER A 62 -12.81 18.63 -24.31
CA SER A 62 -13.43 19.94 -24.04
C SER A 62 -12.37 20.93 -23.54
N GLU A 63 -12.58 22.23 -23.74
CA GLU A 63 -11.63 23.26 -23.27
C GLU A 63 -11.25 23.08 -21.78
N GLY A 64 -12.21 22.67 -20.94
CA GLY A 64 -11.95 22.31 -19.54
C GLY A 64 -10.99 21.11 -19.37
N ALA A 65 -11.11 20.08 -20.19
CA ALA A 65 -10.19 18.93 -20.15
C ALA A 65 -8.76 19.30 -20.62
N GLN A 66 -8.63 20.27 -21.53
CA GLN A 66 -7.34 20.79 -21.95
C GLN A 66 -6.68 21.62 -20.84
N LEU A 67 -7.44 22.49 -20.17
CA LEU A 67 -6.96 23.29 -19.05
C LEU A 67 -6.48 22.42 -17.88
N ILE A 68 -7.24 21.38 -17.51
CA ILE A 68 -6.84 20.42 -16.47
C ILE A 68 -5.52 19.73 -16.87
N ARG A 69 -5.40 19.31 -18.13
CA ARG A 69 -4.18 18.66 -18.62
C ARG A 69 -2.95 19.57 -18.50
N GLU A 70 -3.09 20.85 -18.88
CA GLU A 70 -2.01 21.84 -18.77
C GLU A 70 -1.57 22.06 -17.32
N LYS A 71 -2.51 22.06 -16.37
CA LYS A 71 -2.19 22.13 -14.94
C LYS A 71 -1.50 20.87 -14.43
N LEU A 72 -1.94 19.69 -14.86
CA LEU A 72 -1.42 18.40 -14.39
C LEU A 72 -0.04 18.03 -14.94
N ILE A 73 0.40 18.64 -16.04
CA ILE A 73 1.76 18.42 -16.57
C ILE A 73 2.80 19.34 -15.92
N LYS A 74 2.39 20.28 -15.06
CA LYS A 74 3.33 21.13 -14.32
C LYS A 74 4.11 20.27 -13.33
N PRO A 75 5.45 20.23 -13.42
CA PRO A 75 6.25 19.50 -12.47
C PRO A 75 6.14 20.08 -11.06
N VAL A 76 6.32 19.22 -10.05
CA VAL A 76 6.37 19.58 -8.64
C VAL A 76 7.72 19.12 -8.09
N PHE A 77 8.31 19.90 -7.18
CA PHE A 77 9.57 19.54 -6.54
C PHE A 77 9.34 18.50 -5.45
N ILE A 78 9.83 17.28 -5.68
CA ILE A 78 9.69 16.12 -4.80
C ILE A 78 11.01 15.35 -4.79
N ASP A 79 11.47 14.95 -3.60
CA ASP A 79 12.67 14.13 -3.39
C ASP A 79 13.91 14.67 -4.13
N GLY A 80 14.07 15.99 -4.09
CA GLY A 80 15.22 16.71 -4.66
C GLY A 80 15.15 16.99 -6.16
N ALA A 81 14.01 16.79 -6.84
CA ALA A 81 13.85 17.24 -8.22
C ALA A 81 12.43 17.56 -8.66
N TRP A 82 12.33 18.24 -9.81
CA TRP A 82 11.09 18.53 -10.50
C TRP A 82 10.61 17.33 -11.32
N ILE A 83 9.58 16.65 -10.84
CA ILE A 83 8.93 15.52 -11.53
C ILE A 83 7.47 15.82 -11.82
N LEU A 84 6.84 15.08 -12.72
CA LEU A 84 5.40 15.13 -12.88
C LEU A 84 4.71 14.72 -11.55
N PRO A 85 3.53 15.30 -11.22
CA PRO A 85 2.88 15.14 -9.93
C PRO A 85 2.18 13.78 -9.75
N PHE A 86 2.80 12.71 -10.27
CA PHE A 86 2.26 11.36 -10.26
C PHE A 86 3.22 10.45 -9.50
N ILE A 87 2.65 9.72 -8.54
CA ILE A 87 3.41 8.89 -7.63
C ILE A 87 2.79 7.49 -7.63
N GLN A 88 3.61 6.48 -7.84
CA GLN A 88 3.20 5.10 -7.61
C GLN A 88 3.13 4.85 -6.10
N GLY A 89 2.00 4.39 -5.58
CA GLY A 89 1.90 4.01 -4.16
C GLY A 89 2.56 2.67 -3.89
N GLY A 90 3.35 2.56 -2.82
CA GLY A 90 3.99 1.30 -2.41
C GLY A 90 2.97 0.26 -1.95
N LYS A 91 3.13 -0.99 -2.41
CA LYS A 91 2.25 -2.12 -2.11
C LYS A 91 3.09 -3.36 -1.81
N GLY A 92 2.86 -3.95 -0.65
CA GLY A 92 3.54 -5.18 -0.23
C GLY A 92 3.24 -6.38 -1.13
N VAL A 93 3.65 -7.56 -0.68
CA VAL A 93 3.42 -8.86 -1.36
C VAL A 93 3.88 -8.91 -2.83
N GLY A 94 4.86 -8.06 -3.20
CA GLY A 94 5.39 -7.99 -4.55
C GLY A 94 4.61 -7.17 -5.56
N ALA A 95 3.50 -6.53 -5.17
CA ALA A 95 2.67 -5.75 -6.10
C ALA A 95 3.35 -4.45 -6.57
N THR A 96 4.33 -3.94 -5.83
CA THR A 96 5.26 -2.92 -6.32
C THR A 96 6.70 -3.34 -6.13
N ASN A 97 7.44 -3.42 -7.23
CA ASN A 97 8.81 -3.92 -7.29
C ASN A 97 9.67 -3.01 -8.21
N GLY A 98 10.91 -3.40 -8.46
CA GLY A 98 11.85 -2.62 -9.26
C GLY A 98 11.42 -2.42 -10.70
N LYS A 99 10.66 -3.37 -11.28
CA LYS A 99 10.21 -3.30 -12.68
C LYS A 99 9.18 -2.19 -12.87
N ASN A 100 8.09 -2.21 -12.10
CA ASN A 100 7.06 -1.19 -12.25
C ASN A 100 7.49 0.17 -11.65
N ALA A 101 8.22 0.19 -10.54
CA ALA A 101 8.78 1.44 -10.02
C ALA A 101 9.74 2.11 -11.02
N GLY A 102 10.59 1.32 -11.68
CA GLY A 102 11.47 1.81 -12.74
C GLY A 102 10.73 2.38 -13.94
N ALA A 103 9.63 1.73 -14.36
CA ALA A 103 8.79 2.20 -15.45
C ALA A 103 8.11 3.54 -15.14
N TRP A 104 7.56 3.70 -13.93
CA TRP A 104 7.06 5.00 -13.45
C TRP A 104 8.15 6.07 -13.51
N ALA A 105 9.32 5.80 -12.95
CA ALA A 105 10.41 6.77 -12.92
C ALA A 105 10.98 7.10 -14.31
N ALA A 106 10.91 6.19 -15.28
CA ALA A 106 11.31 6.45 -16.67
C ALA A 106 10.43 7.49 -17.37
N GLU A 107 9.21 7.71 -16.87
CA GLU A 107 8.25 8.71 -17.34
C GLU A 107 8.35 10.05 -16.58
N ASN A 108 9.46 10.30 -15.88
CA ASN A 108 9.66 11.49 -15.05
C ASN A 108 8.62 11.62 -13.92
N THR A 109 8.26 10.49 -13.30
CA THR A 109 7.32 10.41 -12.17
C THR A 109 8.01 9.76 -10.95
N GLY A 110 7.30 9.58 -9.84
CA GLY A 110 7.81 8.85 -8.68
C GLY A 110 7.42 7.36 -8.70
N GLY A 111 8.40 6.47 -8.85
CA GLY A 111 8.20 5.03 -8.69
C GLY A 111 8.51 4.56 -7.27
N THR A 112 7.72 3.64 -6.72
CA THR A 112 7.88 3.19 -5.32
C THR A 112 8.03 1.67 -5.25
N ILE A 113 9.13 1.22 -4.65
CA ILE A 113 9.38 -0.20 -4.36
C ILE A 113 8.85 -0.51 -2.96
N SER A 114 8.22 -1.65 -2.73
CA SER A 114 7.91 -2.07 -1.35
C SER A 114 9.13 -2.74 -0.72
N GLY A 115 9.62 -2.18 0.39
CA GLY A 115 10.63 -2.79 1.25
C GLY A 115 10.05 -3.86 2.18
N THR A 116 8.72 -4.06 2.19
CA THR A 116 8.05 -5.12 2.96
C THR A 116 7.70 -6.27 2.02
N GLY A 117 8.40 -7.39 2.16
CA GLY A 117 8.24 -8.52 1.23
C GLY A 117 8.96 -8.31 -0.11
N ALA A 118 10.08 -7.57 -0.11
CA ALA A 118 11.02 -7.51 -1.24
C ALA A 118 11.74 -8.87 -1.40
N THR A 119 10.99 -9.92 -1.66
CA THR A 119 11.48 -11.29 -1.84
C THR A 119 11.25 -11.71 -3.29
N PHE A 120 11.95 -11.07 -4.21
CA PHE A 120 12.16 -11.62 -5.55
C PHE A 120 13.56 -11.23 -6.01
N SER A 121 14.58 -11.99 -5.62
CA SER A 121 15.74 -12.09 -6.50
C SER A 121 15.35 -12.96 -7.69
N TYR A 122 15.87 -12.64 -8.87
CA TYR A 122 15.65 -13.42 -10.07
C TYR A 122 16.94 -14.17 -10.39
N ASN A 123 16.85 -15.44 -10.76
CA ASN A 123 18.01 -16.13 -11.31
C ASN A 123 18.37 -15.59 -12.70
N GLU A 124 19.49 -16.07 -13.25
CA GLU A 124 20.01 -15.69 -14.56
C GLU A 124 18.99 -15.87 -15.71
N ASN A 125 17.99 -16.74 -15.53
CA ASN A 125 16.92 -16.99 -16.48
C ASN A 125 15.68 -16.10 -16.25
N GLY A 126 15.77 -15.09 -15.38
CA GLY A 126 14.68 -14.18 -15.05
C GLY A 126 13.54 -14.82 -14.25
N ARG A 127 13.75 -16.00 -13.64
CA ARG A 127 12.75 -16.63 -12.77
C ARG A 127 12.93 -16.20 -11.31
N PRO A 128 11.85 -15.97 -10.56
CA PRO A 128 11.93 -15.73 -9.12
C PRO A 128 12.70 -16.84 -8.41
N ASN A 129 13.65 -16.46 -7.57
CA ASN A 129 14.31 -17.36 -6.65
C ASN A 129 13.34 -17.74 -5.55
N SER A 130 13.28 -19.06 -5.27
CA SER A 130 12.62 -19.55 -4.07
C SER A 130 13.56 -19.35 -2.90
N TYR A 131 13.04 -18.81 -1.81
CA TYR A 131 13.77 -18.67 -0.55
C TYR A 131 13.25 -19.70 0.46
N PRO A 132 13.69 -20.97 0.38
CA PRO A 132 13.31 -21.96 1.39
C PRO A 132 13.97 -21.59 2.71
N TYR A 133 13.15 -21.40 3.76
CA TYR A 133 13.65 -21.26 5.11
C TYR A 133 14.49 -22.49 5.51
N THR A 134 15.72 -22.27 5.94
CA THR A 134 16.60 -23.34 6.46
C THR A 134 16.67 -23.30 7.99
N GLY A 135 16.30 -22.16 8.59
CA GLY A 135 16.20 -21.97 10.03
C GLY A 135 15.20 -22.92 10.70
N ARG A 136 15.66 -23.61 11.75
CA ARG A 136 14.84 -24.52 12.55
C ARG A 136 13.95 -23.74 13.51
N THR A 137 14.45 -22.63 14.04
CA THR A 137 13.72 -21.77 14.97
C THR A 137 13.05 -20.58 14.28
N ARG A 138 12.04 -20.00 14.93
CA ARG A 138 11.38 -18.77 14.46
C ARG A 138 12.38 -17.61 14.33
N GLN A 139 13.36 -17.53 15.22
CA GLN A 139 14.37 -16.49 15.21
C GLN A 139 15.29 -16.64 14.00
N GLU A 140 15.82 -17.84 13.75
CA GLU A 140 16.66 -18.11 12.57
C GLU A 140 15.93 -17.78 11.27
N ARG A 141 14.67 -18.20 11.13
CA ARG A 141 13.86 -17.86 9.94
C ARG A 141 13.61 -16.35 9.80
N HIS A 142 13.52 -15.63 10.90
CA HIS A 142 13.41 -14.17 10.85
C HIS A 142 14.72 -13.53 10.36
N GLU A 143 15.87 -14.03 10.81
CA GLU A 143 17.17 -13.57 10.33
C GLU A 143 17.35 -13.82 8.83
N GLU A 144 16.96 -15.00 8.34
CA GLU A 144 16.93 -15.32 6.90
C GLU A 144 16.04 -14.34 6.14
N LEU A 145 14.81 -14.08 6.63
CA LEU A 145 13.90 -13.13 6.01
C LEU A 145 14.46 -11.71 5.94
N VAL A 146 15.15 -11.25 6.99
CA VAL A 146 15.80 -9.93 7.01
C VAL A 146 16.90 -9.88 5.95
N ALA A 147 17.77 -10.89 5.88
CA ALA A 147 18.85 -10.95 4.89
C ALA A 147 18.31 -10.94 3.46
N TRP A 148 17.29 -11.76 3.15
CA TRP A 148 16.67 -11.80 1.83
C TRP A 148 15.95 -10.50 1.47
N SER A 149 15.31 -9.85 2.44
CA SER A 149 14.67 -8.55 2.21
C SER A 149 15.68 -7.46 1.87
N ILE A 150 16.89 -7.50 2.47
CA ILE A 150 17.98 -6.58 2.14
C ILE A 150 18.48 -6.86 0.72
N GLU A 151 18.83 -8.11 0.42
CA GLU A 151 19.31 -8.51 -0.91
C GLU A 151 18.30 -8.16 -2.02
N GLY A 152 17.04 -8.54 -1.82
CA GLY A 152 15.96 -8.23 -2.75
C GLY A 152 15.71 -6.72 -2.86
N GLY A 153 15.73 -5.98 -1.76
CA GLY A 153 15.60 -4.52 -1.78
C GLY A 153 16.69 -3.83 -2.60
N ILE A 154 17.95 -4.26 -2.47
CA ILE A 154 19.08 -3.75 -3.26
C ILE A 154 18.87 -4.07 -4.75
N LEU A 155 18.54 -5.31 -5.07
CA LEU A 155 18.32 -5.74 -6.46
C LEU A 155 17.18 -4.95 -7.12
N GLN A 156 16.01 -4.88 -6.47
CA GLN A 156 14.86 -4.15 -7.00
C GLN A 156 15.17 -2.66 -7.19
N THR A 157 15.94 -2.07 -6.28
CA THR A 157 16.40 -0.68 -6.40
C THR A 157 17.31 -0.50 -7.61
N ALA A 158 18.31 -1.38 -7.79
CA ALA A 158 19.21 -1.30 -8.92
C ALA A 158 18.46 -1.45 -10.27
N MET A 159 17.47 -2.35 -10.34
CA MET A 159 16.60 -2.50 -11.50
C MET A 159 15.83 -1.20 -11.80
N ALA A 160 15.19 -0.61 -10.79
CA ALA A 160 14.39 0.60 -10.95
C ALA A 160 15.25 1.81 -11.33
N HIS A 161 16.39 1.99 -10.66
CA HIS A 161 17.34 3.05 -10.93
C HIS A 161 17.93 2.96 -12.35
N LYS A 162 18.24 1.74 -12.83
CA LYS A 162 18.68 1.54 -14.21
C LYS A 162 17.57 1.91 -15.20
N ALA A 163 16.34 1.45 -14.96
CA ALA A 163 15.21 1.72 -15.85
C ALA A 163 14.79 3.19 -15.88
N SER A 164 14.94 3.92 -14.77
CA SER A 164 14.56 5.34 -14.69
C SER A 164 15.38 6.24 -15.62
N GLY A 165 16.62 5.84 -15.93
CA GLY A 165 17.56 6.65 -16.70
C GLY A 165 17.85 8.01 -16.07
N GLY A 166 17.67 8.14 -14.75
CA GLY A 166 17.86 9.39 -14.01
C GLY A 166 16.76 10.45 -14.19
N LYS A 167 15.64 10.10 -14.84
CA LYS A 167 14.53 11.04 -15.08
C LYS A 167 13.71 11.29 -13.82
N GLY A 168 12.99 10.27 -13.36
CA GLY A 168 12.10 10.34 -12.21
C GLY A 168 12.76 9.98 -10.88
N ARG A 169 11.94 9.89 -9.83
CA ARG A 169 12.38 9.54 -8.47
C ARG A 169 12.10 8.06 -8.18
N ILE A 170 13.00 7.44 -7.43
CA ILE A 170 12.86 6.07 -6.91
C ILE A 170 12.69 6.15 -5.40
N ARG A 171 11.57 5.62 -4.90
CA ARG A 171 11.20 5.62 -3.49
C ARG A 171 11.15 4.18 -2.97
N MET A 172 11.35 3.99 -1.67
CA MET A 172 11.13 2.70 -1.03
C MET A 172 10.16 2.83 0.15
N ASN A 173 9.09 2.05 0.12
CA ASN A 173 8.06 2.05 1.14
C ASN A 173 8.34 1.02 2.25
N PHE A 174 8.21 1.43 3.51
CA PHE A 174 8.24 0.54 4.67
C PHE A 174 6.99 0.69 5.55
N LEU A 175 6.50 -0.45 6.06
CA LEU A 175 5.46 -0.49 7.09
C LEU A 175 6.13 -0.41 8.46
N LYS A 176 6.03 0.71 9.17
CA LYS A 176 6.83 0.96 10.37
C LYS A 176 6.68 -0.10 11.46
N MET A 177 5.46 -0.63 11.64
CA MET A 177 5.18 -1.65 12.65
C MET A 177 5.62 -3.07 12.26
N ALA A 178 6.13 -3.29 11.04
CA ALA A 178 6.64 -4.59 10.64
C ALA A 178 7.98 -4.91 11.32
N GLY A 179 8.13 -6.16 11.75
CA GLY A 179 9.34 -6.64 12.42
C GLY A 179 10.56 -6.59 11.51
N GLY A 180 11.69 -6.10 12.01
CA GLY A 180 12.97 -6.06 11.28
C GLY A 180 13.14 -4.88 10.32
N VAL A 181 12.14 -4.00 10.16
CA VAL A 181 12.17 -2.88 9.20
C VAL A 181 13.42 -1.99 9.31
N MET A 182 13.82 -1.61 10.53
CA MET A 182 15.04 -0.80 10.73
C MET A 182 16.28 -1.46 10.15
N ARG A 183 16.41 -2.78 10.34
CA ARG A 183 17.56 -3.56 9.89
C ARG A 183 17.56 -3.66 8.37
N ILE A 184 16.39 -3.92 7.79
CA ILE A 184 16.20 -3.99 6.34
C ILE A 184 16.51 -2.64 5.70
N MET A 185 15.90 -1.56 6.20
CA MET A 185 16.12 -0.20 5.70
C MET A 185 17.60 0.19 5.72
N ARG A 186 18.30 -0.01 6.85
CA ARG A 186 19.74 0.26 6.96
C ARG A 186 20.55 -0.56 5.95
N GLY A 187 20.26 -1.86 5.83
CA GLY A 187 20.96 -2.75 4.92
C GLY A 187 20.76 -2.36 3.45
N VAL A 188 19.53 -2.05 3.05
CA VAL A 188 19.22 -1.63 1.69
C VAL A 188 19.89 -0.30 1.37
N LEU A 189 19.68 0.74 2.20
CA LEU A 189 20.24 2.07 1.93
C LEU A 189 21.77 2.04 1.84
N ALA A 190 22.43 1.31 2.75
CA ALA A 190 23.89 1.13 2.68
C ALA A 190 24.32 0.41 1.39
N GLY A 191 23.57 -0.59 0.95
CA GLY A 191 23.83 -1.36 -0.27
C GLY A 191 23.52 -0.62 -1.58
N THR A 192 22.79 0.50 -1.52
CA THR A 192 22.37 1.29 -2.70
C THR A 192 23.06 2.66 -2.79
N ARG A 193 24.10 2.90 -1.99
CA ARG A 193 24.94 4.10 -2.08
C ARG A 193 25.59 4.24 -3.46
N LEU A 194 25.63 5.46 -3.97
CA LEU A 194 26.31 5.77 -5.23
C LEU A 194 27.78 6.18 -4.97
N PRO A 195 28.74 5.76 -5.80
CA PRO A 195 30.16 6.11 -5.62
C PRO A 195 30.46 7.61 -5.59
N GLY A 196 29.64 8.42 -6.27
CA GLY A 196 29.78 9.88 -6.33
C GLY A 196 29.08 10.64 -5.21
N GLY A 197 28.52 9.94 -4.22
CA GLY A 197 27.65 10.51 -3.19
C GLY A 197 26.17 10.37 -3.54
N GLY A 198 25.32 10.37 -2.51
CA GLY A 198 23.89 10.08 -2.63
C GLY A 198 23.58 8.58 -2.71
N ASN A 199 22.34 8.28 -3.10
CA ASN A 199 21.78 6.94 -3.05
C ASN A 199 20.89 6.68 -4.28
N MET A 200 20.78 5.44 -4.74
CA MET A 200 19.83 5.08 -5.79
C MET A 200 18.37 5.28 -5.35
N ILE A 201 18.12 5.20 -4.04
CA ILE A 201 16.84 5.53 -3.41
C ILE A 201 16.84 7.03 -3.08
N HIS A 202 15.86 7.75 -3.59
CA HIS A 202 15.72 9.18 -3.37
C HIS A 202 14.94 9.48 -2.09
N ALA A 203 13.93 8.66 -1.77
CA ALA A 203 13.16 8.81 -0.53
C ALA A 203 12.71 7.48 0.07
N VAL A 204 12.60 7.45 1.40
CA VAL A 204 11.91 6.40 2.15
C VAL A 204 10.49 6.86 2.48
N THR A 205 9.48 6.17 1.97
CA THR A 205 8.08 6.43 2.31
C THR A 205 7.65 5.55 3.47
N MET A 206 7.15 6.12 4.56
CA MET A 206 6.90 5.35 5.79
C MET A 206 5.46 5.46 6.26
N GLY A 207 4.75 4.34 6.32
CA GLY A 207 3.37 4.24 6.78
C GLY A 207 3.14 3.15 7.82
N ALA A 208 1.87 2.90 8.16
CA ALA A 208 1.49 2.00 9.24
C ALA A 208 2.27 2.27 10.54
N GLY A 209 2.37 3.55 10.92
CA GLY A 209 3.15 4.07 12.03
C GLY A 209 3.96 5.30 11.64
N LEU A 210 4.35 6.12 12.62
CA LEU A 210 5.15 7.32 12.39
C LEU A 210 6.65 7.00 12.43
N PRO A 211 7.48 7.59 11.55
CA PRO A 211 8.92 7.56 11.70
C PRO A 211 9.39 7.98 13.09
N THR A 212 10.49 7.41 13.55
CA THR A 212 11.22 7.82 14.74
C THR A 212 12.38 8.75 14.36
N GLU A 213 13.00 9.35 15.37
CA GLU A 213 14.24 10.13 15.18
C GLU A 213 15.38 9.27 14.62
N GLU A 214 15.42 7.97 14.94
CA GLU A 214 16.40 7.06 14.39
C GLU A 214 16.17 6.85 12.88
N ASP A 215 14.92 6.69 12.44
CA ASP A 215 14.60 6.60 11.01
C ASP A 215 15.08 7.84 10.25
N ALA A 216 14.79 9.02 10.80
CA ALA A 216 15.19 10.30 10.23
C ALA A 216 16.71 10.44 10.09
N ARG A 217 17.47 10.09 11.15
CA ARG A 217 18.94 10.12 11.13
C ARG A 217 19.54 9.13 10.14
N VAL A 218 18.94 7.94 9.99
CA VAL A 218 19.39 6.96 8.98
C VAL A 218 19.22 7.53 7.58
N CYS A 219 18.04 8.04 7.25
CA CYS A 219 17.78 8.61 5.93
C CYS A 219 18.73 9.79 5.64
N ALA A 220 18.89 10.71 6.60
CA ALA A 220 19.79 11.85 6.48
C ALA A 220 21.25 11.44 6.26
N GLY A 221 21.75 10.45 7.01
CA GLY A 221 23.12 9.93 6.86
C GLY A 221 23.38 9.25 5.52
N GLU A 222 22.33 8.82 4.82
CA GLU A 222 22.37 8.19 3.51
C GLU A 222 22.07 9.18 2.36
N GLY A 223 21.80 10.45 2.67
CA GLY A 223 21.40 11.46 1.68
C GLY A 223 20.05 11.15 1.03
N VAL A 224 19.15 10.51 1.78
CA VAL A 224 17.84 10.03 1.32
C VAL A 224 16.77 10.83 2.05
N TYR A 225 15.76 11.32 1.31
CA TYR A 225 14.61 11.98 1.89
C TYR A 225 13.73 10.99 2.66
N ILE A 226 12.84 11.50 3.51
CA ILE A 226 11.81 10.71 4.16
C ILE A 226 10.45 11.32 3.89
N ASP A 227 9.54 10.48 3.43
CA ASP A 227 8.17 10.87 3.10
C ASP A 227 7.21 10.21 4.09
N PRO A 228 6.87 10.89 5.19
CA PRO A 228 5.95 10.33 6.16
C PRO A 228 4.55 10.22 5.57
N ILE A 229 3.92 9.06 5.77
CA ILE A 229 2.49 8.87 5.55
C ILE A 229 1.76 9.31 6.82
N ILE A 230 0.86 10.28 6.67
CA ILE A 230 0.03 10.83 7.74
C ILE A 230 -1.44 10.84 7.31
N SER A 231 -2.33 10.76 8.27
CA SER A 231 -3.78 10.82 8.01
C SER A 231 -4.45 12.05 8.63
N ASN A 232 -3.74 12.81 9.48
CA ASN A 232 -4.30 13.96 10.20
C ASN A 232 -3.22 14.92 10.75
N VAL A 233 -3.66 16.12 11.13
CA VAL A 233 -2.82 17.21 11.67
C VAL A 233 -2.11 16.82 12.98
N ILE A 234 -2.76 16.05 13.85
CA ILE A 234 -2.18 15.66 15.14
C ILE A 234 -0.95 14.78 14.90
N ALA A 235 -1.05 13.83 13.98
CA ALA A 235 0.05 12.97 13.57
C ALA A 235 1.24 13.79 13.05
N LEU A 236 1.01 14.78 12.18
CA LEU A 236 2.06 15.67 11.68
C LEU A 236 2.75 16.43 12.82
N LYS A 237 1.98 17.06 13.73
CA LYS A 237 2.53 17.81 14.87
C LYS A 237 3.38 16.92 15.78
N VAL A 238 2.92 15.70 16.06
CA VAL A 238 3.66 14.73 16.87
C VAL A 238 4.95 14.31 16.16
N LEU A 239 4.88 14.05 14.86
CA LEU A 239 6.01 13.66 14.03
C LEU A 239 7.11 14.74 14.06
N LEU A 240 6.76 15.99 13.75
CA LEU A 240 7.72 17.09 13.72
C LEU A 240 8.38 17.30 15.09
N LYS A 241 7.58 17.27 16.17
CA LYS A 241 8.08 17.46 17.55
C LYS A 241 9.00 16.34 18.03
N ARG A 242 8.77 15.09 17.58
CA ARG A 242 9.48 13.92 18.10
C ARG A 242 10.59 13.45 17.16
N ALA A 243 10.24 13.09 15.94
CA ALA A 243 11.15 12.46 15.00
C ALA A 243 12.07 13.47 14.29
N PHE A 244 11.55 14.66 13.98
CA PHE A 244 12.28 15.67 13.21
C PHE A 244 12.81 16.83 14.04
N LYS A 245 12.93 16.65 15.36
CA LYS A 245 13.33 17.74 16.27
C LYS A 245 14.67 18.40 15.89
N GLU A 246 15.60 17.64 15.30
CA GLU A 246 16.92 18.12 14.85
C GLU A 246 16.84 18.96 13.57
N TRP A 247 15.79 18.79 12.77
CA TRP A 247 15.53 19.53 11.54
C TRP A 247 14.56 20.70 11.74
N ARG A 248 14.35 21.14 12.98
CA ARG A 248 13.48 22.28 13.27
C ARG A 248 13.93 23.50 12.46
N ASN A 249 12.98 24.15 11.79
CA ASN A 249 13.18 25.28 10.86
C ASN A 249 13.91 24.94 9.55
N ARG A 250 14.18 23.66 9.29
CA ARG A 250 14.81 23.15 8.06
C ARG A 250 14.27 21.77 7.70
N TYR A 251 12.97 21.56 7.95
CA TYR A 251 12.32 20.26 7.77
C TYR A 251 12.40 19.78 6.32
N SER A 252 12.34 20.71 5.36
CA SER A 252 12.49 20.47 3.91
C SER A 252 13.84 19.87 3.50
N ASP A 253 14.86 19.93 4.37
CA ASP A 253 16.16 19.32 4.07
C ASP A 253 16.12 17.79 4.16
N LEU A 254 15.12 17.25 4.85
CA LEU A 254 14.96 15.80 5.02
C LEU A 254 13.58 15.31 4.59
N ILE A 255 12.52 16.10 4.74
CA ILE A 255 11.17 15.74 4.27
C ILE A 255 11.06 16.08 2.79
N GLY A 256 11.04 15.05 1.93
CA GLY A 256 10.93 15.20 0.47
C GLY A 256 9.51 15.56 0.03
N ALA A 257 8.53 14.91 0.66
CA ALA A 257 7.12 15.23 0.57
C ALA A 257 6.36 14.70 1.80
N VAL A 258 5.15 15.19 2.04
CA VAL A 258 4.24 14.62 3.05
C VAL A 258 3.13 13.86 2.34
N VAL A 259 3.03 12.54 2.57
CA VAL A 259 1.93 11.75 2.00
C VAL A 259 0.72 11.87 2.91
N TYR A 260 -0.32 12.54 2.44
CA TYR A 260 -1.63 12.48 3.09
C TYR A 260 -2.38 11.25 2.57
N GLU A 261 -2.57 10.28 3.45
CA GLU A 261 -3.36 9.08 3.17
C GLU A 261 -4.74 9.21 3.77
N ASP A 262 -5.74 9.25 2.88
CA ASP A 262 -7.14 9.33 3.25
C ASP A 262 -7.54 8.10 4.10
N PRO A 263 -8.01 8.30 5.34
CA PRO A 263 -8.35 7.20 6.23
C PRO A 263 -9.44 6.26 5.68
N TRP A 264 -10.35 6.75 4.84
CA TRP A 264 -11.53 6.01 4.39
C TRP A 264 -11.39 5.51 2.95
N LEU A 265 -10.70 6.26 2.09
CA LEU A 265 -10.62 5.98 0.66
C LEU A 265 -9.34 5.24 0.23
N ALA A 266 -8.31 5.20 1.06
CA ALA A 266 -7.09 4.47 0.74
C ALA A 266 -7.29 2.94 0.85
N GLY A 267 -6.66 2.19 -0.07
CA GLY A 267 -6.57 0.74 0.03
C GLY A 267 -5.44 0.31 0.98
N GLY A 268 -5.49 -0.90 1.52
CA GLY A 268 -4.43 -1.39 2.41
C GLY A 268 -4.63 -0.93 3.84
N HIS A 269 -3.55 -0.59 4.56
CA HIS A 269 -3.61 -0.15 5.96
C HIS A 269 -4.03 1.31 6.05
N ASN A 270 -4.99 1.65 6.92
CA ASN A 270 -5.58 2.98 7.01
C ASN A 270 -5.31 3.65 8.37
N GLY A 271 -5.07 4.96 8.33
CA GLY A 271 -4.80 5.78 9.51
C GLY A 271 -6.01 6.27 10.30
N ILE A 272 -7.11 5.51 10.36
CA ILE A 272 -8.31 5.86 11.15
C ILE A 272 -7.98 5.80 12.64
N THR A 273 -8.27 6.89 13.35
CA THR A 273 -8.04 7.02 14.78
C THR A 273 -9.22 6.53 15.61
N SER A 274 -9.01 6.33 16.91
CA SER A 274 -10.08 5.96 17.84
C SER A 274 -11.14 7.05 18.06
N ARG A 275 -10.92 8.27 17.54
CA ARG A 275 -11.84 9.41 17.63
C ARG A 275 -12.67 9.58 16.36
N GLU A 276 -12.34 8.85 15.31
CA GLU A 276 -13.01 8.91 14.02
C GLU A 276 -13.95 7.72 13.88
N ASP A 277 -15.03 7.94 13.13
CA ASP A 277 -16.01 6.91 12.82
C ASP A 277 -15.63 6.27 11.47
N PRO A 278 -15.32 4.96 11.42
CA PRO A 278 -14.99 4.27 10.18
C PRO A 278 -16.12 4.31 9.14
N ASP A 279 -17.37 4.46 9.57
CA ASP A 279 -18.54 4.43 8.69
C ASP A 279 -18.97 5.84 8.24
N ARG A 280 -18.25 6.88 8.64
CA ARG A 280 -18.53 8.28 8.28
C ARG A 280 -17.30 8.95 7.67
N PRO A 281 -17.07 8.79 6.34
CA PRO A 281 -15.99 9.46 5.65
C PRO A 281 -16.06 10.98 5.77
N GLU A 282 -14.89 11.60 5.92
CA GLU A 282 -14.75 13.06 5.88
C GLU A 282 -14.20 13.51 4.52
N ASP A 283 -14.46 14.76 4.16
CA ASP A 283 -13.90 15.36 2.95
C ASP A 283 -12.36 15.55 3.10
N PRO A 284 -11.53 14.99 2.20
CA PRO A 284 -10.09 15.17 2.25
C PRO A 284 -9.65 16.63 2.08
N TYR A 285 -10.43 17.50 1.43
CA TYR A 285 -10.03 18.89 1.15
C TYR A 285 -9.74 19.68 2.42
N GLU A 286 -10.68 19.70 3.36
CA GLU A 286 -10.51 20.45 4.61
C GLU A 286 -9.38 19.88 5.47
N ARG A 287 -9.16 18.56 5.42
CA ARG A 287 -8.07 17.90 6.13
C ARG A 287 -6.70 18.25 5.54
N VAL A 288 -6.58 18.25 4.22
CA VAL A 288 -5.34 18.63 3.52
C VAL A 288 -5.05 20.12 3.68
N LYS A 289 -6.07 20.99 3.58
CA LYS A 289 -5.95 22.42 3.87
C LYS A 289 -5.46 22.67 5.29
N ALA A 290 -6.02 21.97 6.28
CA ALA A 290 -5.55 22.05 7.66
C ALA A 290 -4.10 21.57 7.82
N LEU A 291 -3.70 20.51 7.10
CA LEU A 291 -2.31 20.05 7.06
C LEU A 291 -1.37 21.08 6.44
N ARG A 292 -1.73 21.64 5.28
CA ARG A 292 -0.99 22.69 4.60
C ARG A 292 -0.73 23.88 5.52
N ARG A 293 -1.74 24.33 6.27
CA ARG A 293 -1.57 25.40 7.27
C ARG A 293 -0.46 25.07 8.28
N ILE A 294 -0.47 23.87 8.86
CA ILE A 294 0.57 23.47 9.83
C ILE A 294 1.94 23.34 9.16
N MET A 295 1.99 22.88 7.91
CA MET A 295 3.24 22.83 7.15
C MET A 295 3.83 24.22 6.93
N ASN A 296 3.01 25.19 6.49
CA ASN A 296 3.45 26.57 6.27
C ASN A 296 3.89 27.24 7.59
N GLU A 297 3.17 27.03 8.69
CA GLU A 297 3.58 27.50 10.04
C GLU A 297 4.97 26.98 10.48
N ASN A 298 5.50 25.95 9.79
CA ASN A 298 6.79 25.32 10.07
C ASN A 298 7.80 25.49 8.91
N GLY A 299 7.59 26.41 7.98
CA GLY A 299 8.52 26.70 6.88
C GLY A 299 8.58 25.62 5.80
N MET A 300 7.46 24.94 5.55
CA MET A 300 7.33 23.88 4.54
C MET A 300 6.35 24.26 3.42
N GLU A 301 6.33 25.54 3.05
CA GLU A 301 5.46 26.10 2.00
C GLU A 301 5.66 25.39 0.66
N ASP A 302 6.91 25.09 0.31
CA ASP A 302 7.30 24.46 -0.96
C ASP A 302 7.31 22.92 -0.89
N VAL A 303 7.16 22.32 0.29
CA VAL A 303 7.10 20.86 0.43
C VAL A 303 5.74 20.37 -0.08
N ALA A 304 5.77 19.46 -1.05
CA ALA A 304 4.55 18.93 -1.64
C ALA A 304 3.77 18.04 -0.67
N ILE A 305 2.45 18.14 -0.75
CA ILE A 305 1.56 17.10 -0.20
C ILE A 305 1.29 16.10 -1.31
N ILE A 306 1.44 14.80 -1.03
CA ILE A 306 1.04 13.73 -1.93
C ILE A 306 -0.32 13.22 -1.45
N MET A 307 -1.39 13.51 -2.20
CA MET A 307 -2.73 13.00 -1.94
C MET A 307 -2.79 11.50 -2.29
N ALA A 308 -3.13 10.66 -1.32
CA ALA A 308 -3.29 9.22 -1.48
C ALA A 308 -4.65 8.74 -0.96
N GLY A 309 -5.31 7.87 -1.71
CA GLY A 309 -6.67 7.39 -1.41
C GLY A 309 -7.73 8.10 -2.26
N GLY A 310 -8.65 7.32 -2.86
CA GLY A 310 -9.67 7.85 -3.79
C GLY A 310 -9.14 8.37 -5.14
N VAL A 311 -7.82 8.49 -5.32
CA VAL A 311 -7.21 8.98 -6.57
C VAL A 311 -7.36 7.93 -7.68
N TRP A 312 -8.44 8.08 -8.46
CA TRP A 312 -8.66 7.30 -9.68
C TRP A 312 -8.52 8.17 -10.93
N TYR A 313 -9.29 9.26 -11.05
CA TYR A 313 -9.14 10.23 -12.13
C TYR A 313 -8.68 11.60 -11.61
N LEU A 314 -7.75 12.23 -12.32
CA LEU A 314 -7.21 13.53 -11.93
C LEU A 314 -8.19 14.70 -12.15
N ARG A 315 -9.20 14.52 -13.03
CA ARG A 315 -10.27 15.51 -13.22
C ARG A 315 -11.10 15.74 -11.95
N ASP A 316 -11.14 14.74 -11.06
CA ASP A 316 -11.87 14.82 -9.79
C ASP A 316 -11.14 15.75 -8.78
N TRP A 317 -9.91 16.17 -9.11
CA TRP A 317 -9.04 16.99 -8.28
C TRP A 317 -8.75 18.37 -8.89
N GLU A 318 -9.50 18.79 -9.92
CA GLU A 318 -9.25 20.05 -10.63
C GLU A 318 -9.18 21.27 -9.69
N SER A 319 -10.06 21.33 -8.68
CA SER A 319 -10.12 22.42 -7.70
C SER A 319 -8.92 22.47 -6.75
N TRP A 320 -8.08 21.44 -6.74
CA TRP A 320 -6.88 21.36 -5.91
C TRP A 320 -5.64 21.89 -6.65
N LEU A 321 -5.68 21.92 -7.99
CA LEU A 321 -4.56 22.33 -8.82
C LEU A 321 -4.41 23.85 -8.84
N ASP A 322 -3.18 24.34 -8.64
CA ASP A 322 -2.87 25.77 -8.50
C ASP A 322 -3.67 26.47 -7.37
N ASN A 323 -4.08 25.71 -6.35
CA ASN A 323 -4.87 26.23 -5.23
C ASN A 323 -3.95 26.66 -4.06
N PRO A 324 -3.94 27.93 -3.64
CA PRO A 324 -3.05 28.42 -2.58
C PRO A 324 -3.37 27.85 -1.19
N GLU A 325 -4.60 27.37 -0.95
CA GLU A 325 -4.96 26.72 0.32
C GLU A 325 -4.37 25.29 0.43
N ILE A 326 -4.05 24.67 -0.71
CA ILE A 326 -3.49 23.32 -0.81
C ILE A 326 -1.99 23.36 -1.04
N GLY A 327 -1.49 24.36 -1.78
CA GLY A 327 -0.08 24.50 -2.15
C GLY A 327 0.39 23.45 -3.16
N PRO A 328 1.70 23.16 -3.23
CA PRO A 328 2.22 22.12 -4.11
C PRO A 328 1.60 20.76 -3.79
N ILE A 329 1.03 20.10 -4.81
CA ILE A 329 0.28 18.86 -4.68
C ILE A 329 0.71 17.84 -5.74
N ALA A 330 0.83 16.59 -5.32
CA ALA A 330 0.98 15.43 -6.19
C ALA A 330 -0.03 14.33 -5.81
N PHE A 331 -0.18 13.33 -6.67
CA PHE A 331 -1.21 12.32 -6.54
C PHE A 331 -0.61 10.91 -6.56
N GLN A 332 -0.91 10.14 -5.52
CA GLN A 332 -0.47 8.76 -5.38
C GLN A 332 -1.52 7.78 -5.88
N PHE A 333 -1.12 6.92 -6.82
CA PHE A 333 -1.96 5.88 -7.40
C PHE A 333 -1.69 4.54 -6.72
N GLY A 334 -2.67 4.10 -5.93
CA GLY A 334 -2.74 2.77 -5.35
C GLY A 334 -3.34 1.78 -6.36
N THR A 335 -4.64 1.54 -6.26
CA THR A 335 -5.36 0.53 -7.03
C THR A 335 -5.18 0.66 -8.55
N ARG A 336 -5.18 1.88 -9.08
CA ARG A 336 -5.08 2.12 -10.54
C ARG A 336 -3.76 1.63 -11.15
N ASP A 337 -2.66 1.73 -10.39
CA ASP A 337 -1.34 1.26 -10.82
C ASP A 337 -1.30 -0.26 -11.06
N LEU A 338 -2.15 -1.03 -10.37
CA LEU A 338 -2.24 -2.49 -10.55
C LEU A 338 -2.65 -2.90 -11.97
N LEU A 339 -3.32 -2.00 -12.71
CA LEU A 339 -3.82 -2.24 -14.06
C LEU A 339 -2.80 -1.90 -15.16
N THR A 340 -1.60 -1.46 -14.81
CA THR A 340 -0.54 -1.15 -15.80
C THR A 340 0.08 -2.43 -16.39
N GLN A 341 0.76 -2.32 -17.52
CA GLN A 341 1.40 -3.46 -18.19
C GLN A 341 2.63 -3.96 -17.39
N GLU A 342 3.27 -3.02 -16.72
CA GLU A 342 4.51 -3.20 -15.99
C GLU A 342 4.27 -3.80 -14.60
N ASN A 343 3.06 -3.63 -14.05
CA ASN A 343 2.70 -4.16 -12.75
C ASN A 343 2.69 -5.70 -12.74
N PRO A 344 3.38 -6.34 -11.78
CA PRO A 344 3.61 -7.78 -11.76
C PRO A 344 2.41 -8.62 -11.28
N VAL A 345 1.32 -8.00 -10.83
CA VAL A 345 0.13 -8.75 -10.40
C VAL A 345 -0.46 -9.56 -11.56
N THR A 346 -1.09 -10.67 -11.23
CA THR A 346 -1.62 -11.61 -12.23
C THR A 346 -2.79 -10.99 -13.01
N ASP A 347 -3.04 -11.52 -14.21
CA ASP A 347 -4.16 -11.07 -15.04
C ASP A 347 -5.50 -11.34 -14.36
N GLU A 348 -5.63 -12.41 -13.56
CA GLU A 348 -6.83 -12.68 -12.76
C GLU A 348 -7.07 -11.58 -11.73
N TRP A 349 -6.01 -11.07 -11.08
CA TRP A 349 -6.15 -9.95 -10.16
C TRP A 349 -6.56 -8.66 -10.91
N LYS A 350 -5.99 -8.40 -12.09
CA LYS A 350 -6.39 -7.25 -12.92
C LYS A 350 -7.85 -7.36 -13.35
N LEU A 351 -8.29 -8.53 -13.81
CA LEU A 351 -9.68 -8.80 -14.19
C LEU A 351 -10.63 -8.66 -13.01
N LEU A 352 -10.22 -9.14 -11.83
CA LEU A 352 -11.00 -8.97 -10.59
C LEU A 352 -11.24 -7.47 -10.33
N LEU A 353 -10.20 -6.64 -10.35
CA LEU A 353 -10.34 -5.19 -10.13
C LEU A 353 -11.29 -4.52 -11.13
N LEU A 354 -11.33 -4.99 -12.38
CA LEU A 354 -12.24 -4.48 -13.41
C LEU A 354 -13.70 -4.98 -13.25
N SER A 355 -13.89 -6.07 -12.51
CA SER A 355 -15.21 -6.67 -12.25
C SER A 355 -15.87 -6.22 -10.95
N MET A 356 -15.12 -5.50 -10.09
CA MET A 356 -15.60 -5.06 -8.79
C MET A 356 -16.69 -3.99 -8.90
N ASN A 357 -17.67 -4.08 -8.00
CA ASN A 357 -18.75 -3.11 -7.83
C ASN A 357 -18.52 -2.25 -6.58
N GLU A 358 -19.25 -1.13 -6.52
CA GLU A 358 -19.34 -0.35 -5.30
C GLU A 358 -19.84 -1.22 -4.15
N GLY A 359 -19.15 -1.16 -3.00
CA GLY A 359 -19.43 -1.99 -1.84
C GLY A 359 -18.69 -3.33 -1.77
N ASP A 360 -17.95 -3.74 -2.81
CA ASP A 360 -17.10 -4.95 -2.78
C ASP A 360 -15.84 -4.80 -1.91
N THR A 361 -15.49 -3.57 -1.55
CA THR A 361 -14.42 -3.28 -0.59
C THR A 361 -15.01 -2.96 0.78
N THR A 362 -14.29 -3.33 1.83
CA THR A 362 -14.63 -2.97 3.20
C THR A 362 -13.43 -2.58 4.03
N LEU A 363 -13.64 -1.51 4.76
CA LEU A 363 -12.84 -1.13 5.90
C LEU A 363 -13.09 -2.09 7.06
N ASN A 364 -12.03 -2.60 7.68
CA ASN A 364 -12.09 -3.62 8.72
C ASN A 364 -10.89 -3.53 9.69
N LYS A 365 -10.95 -4.26 10.81
CA LYS A 365 -9.88 -4.29 11.83
C LYS A 365 -9.01 -5.56 11.77
N PHE A 366 -9.01 -6.28 10.64
CA PHE A 366 -8.28 -7.54 10.54
C PHE A 366 -6.82 -7.37 10.11
N SER A 367 -6.35 -6.13 10.00
CA SER A 367 -4.96 -5.85 9.71
C SER A 367 -4.02 -6.47 10.75
N PRO A 368 -2.95 -7.17 10.34
CA PRO A 368 -1.93 -7.66 11.27
C PRO A 368 -1.14 -6.53 11.96
N THR A 369 -1.25 -5.29 11.48
CA THR A 369 -0.59 -4.11 12.08
C THR A 369 -1.41 -3.47 13.21
N GLY A 370 -2.63 -3.95 13.46
CA GLY A 370 -3.55 -3.38 14.47
C GLY A 370 -4.29 -2.11 14.01
N PHE A 371 -3.99 -1.59 12.83
CA PHE A 371 -4.73 -0.49 12.20
C PHE A 371 -5.99 -1.00 11.49
N TYR A 372 -6.88 -0.08 11.08
CA TYR A 372 -7.88 -0.45 10.09
C TYR A 372 -7.22 -0.82 8.76
N SER A 373 -7.92 -1.58 7.94
CA SER A 373 -7.53 -1.81 6.55
C SER A 373 -8.73 -1.90 5.63
N SER A 374 -8.56 -1.46 4.39
CA SER A 374 -9.51 -1.64 3.30
C SER A 374 -9.11 -2.84 2.43
N ALA A 375 -10.01 -3.80 2.29
CA ALA A 375 -9.78 -5.03 1.55
C ALA A 375 -11.01 -5.46 0.74
N TYR A 376 -10.77 -6.21 -0.34
CA TYR A 376 -11.83 -6.84 -1.14
C TYR A 376 -12.52 -7.96 -0.35
N LYS A 377 -13.85 -8.00 -0.40
CA LYS A 377 -14.71 -9.01 0.23
C LYS A 377 -14.61 -10.37 -0.47
N ASN A 378 -13.49 -11.06 -0.31
CA ASN A 378 -13.34 -12.46 -0.71
C ASN A 378 -13.81 -13.43 0.41
N ASP A 379 -13.67 -14.74 0.17
CA ASP A 379 -14.06 -15.77 1.13
C ASP A 379 -13.26 -15.69 2.44
N MET A 380 -11.97 -15.36 2.36
CA MET A 380 -11.15 -15.16 3.55
C MET A 380 -11.70 -14.02 4.42
N MET A 381 -12.06 -12.88 3.81
CA MET A 381 -12.64 -11.75 4.54
C MET A 381 -14.00 -12.10 5.16
N ARG A 382 -14.89 -12.74 4.38
CA ARG A 382 -16.18 -13.24 4.89
C ARG A 382 -15.98 -14.14 6.11
N GLU A 383 -15.00 -15.02 6.03
CA GLU A 383 -14.69 -15.98 7.08
C GLU A 383 -14.14 -15.28 8.35
N LEU A 384 -13.30 -14.26 8.21
CA LEU A 384 -12.84 -13.43 9.33
C LEU A 384 -13.99 -12.69 10.02
N TYR A 385 -14.95 -12.14 9.26
CA TYR A 385 -16.16 -11.54 9.82
C TYR A 385 -16.99 -12.56 10.61
N GLN A 386 -17.16 -13.75 10.06
CA GLN A 386 -17.89 -14.82 10.74
C GLN A 386 -17.18 -15.26 12.04
N ARG A 387 -15.84 -15.31 12.06
CA ARG A 387 -15.08 -15.56 13.31
C ARG A 387 -15.33 -14.47 14.34
N SER A 388 -15.28 -13.20 13.92
CA SER A 388 -15.52 -12.06 14.80
C SER A 388 -16.95 -12.05 15.38
N ALA A 389 -17.94 -12.47 14.58
CA ALA A 389 -19.33 -12.63 15.06
C ALA A 389 -19.49 -13.74 16.11
N ARG A 390 -18.55 -14.69 16.17
CA ARG A 390 -18.49 -15.80 17.15
C ARG A 390 -17.35 -15.63 18.14
N GLN A 391 -17.13 -14.39 18.58
CA GLN A 391 -16.06 -14.02 19.49
C GLN A 391 -16.62 -13.50 20.83
N VAL A 392 -16.06 -13.96 21.95
CA VAL A 392 -16.45 -13.52 23.30
C VAL A 392 -15.23 -13.28 24.20
N PRO A 393 -15.26 -12.26 25.08
CA PRO A 393 -14.24 -12.10 26.12
C PRO A 393 -14.35 -13.21 27.17
N PHE A 394 -13.22 -13.53 27.79
CA PHE A 394 -13.17 -14.52 28.87
C PHE A 394 -12.18 -14.13 29.98
N THR A 395 -12.34 -14.72 31.15
CA THR A 395 -11.37 -14.68 32.25
C THR A 395 -10.90 -16.08 32.65
N ARG A 396 -9.72 -16.17 33.28
CA ARG A 396 -9.16 -17.45 33.75
C ARG A 396 -9.70 -17.90 35.10
N LYS A 397 -10.34 -16.98 35.82
CA LYS A 397 -10.94 -17.18 37.14
C LYS A 397 -12.28 -16.48 37.11
N PRO A 398 -13.28 -17.00 37.84
CA PRO A 398 -14.56 -16.33 37.94
C PRO A 398 -14.38 -14.96 38.60
N ASP A 399 -15.16 -14.00 38.15
CA ASP A 399 -15.30 -12.68 38.78
C ASP A 399 -16.79 -12.32 38.93
N GLU A 400 -17.08 -11.07 39.31
CA GLU A 400 -18.46 -10.60 39.55
C GLU A 400 -19.36 -10.73 38.31
N ASN A 401 -18.80 -10.67 37.09
CA ASN A 401 -19.56 -10.64 35.84
C ASN A 401 -19.38 -11.91 35.01
N MET A 402 -18.22 -12.55 35.08
CA MET A 402 -17.87 -13.76 34.33
C MET A 402 -17.91 -14.98 35.23
N THR A 403 -19.11 -15.54 35.41
CA THR A 403 -19.37 -16.67 36.32
C THR A 403 -19.50 -18.01 35.60
N GLU A 404 -19.81 -17.99 34.29
CA GLU A 404 -20.16 -19.21 33.55
C GLU A 404 -18.94 -19.91 32.99
N LEU A 405 -18.84 -21.20 33.28
CA LEU A 405 -17.71 -22.02 32.90
C LEU A 405 -17.83 -22.56 31.46
N VAL A 406 -16.76 -22.40 30.69
CA VAL A 406 -16.57 -22.98 29.36
C VAL A 406 -15.48 -24.04 29.45
N GLU A 407 -15.89 -25.31 29.40
CA GLU A 407 -15.00 -26.49 29.41
C GLU A 407 -15.15 -27.28 28.10
N ARG A 408 -14.12 -27.21 27.26
CA ARG A 408 -14.07 -27.85 25.94
C ARG A 408 -12.63 -28.20 25.53
N ARG A 409 -12.51 -29.11 24.57
CA ARG A 409 -11.24 -29.39 23.89
C ARG A 409 -10.69 -28.09 23.27
N GLY A 410 -9.45 -27.73 23.60
CA GLY A 410 -8.84 -26.46 23.21
C GLY A 410 -8.81 -25.39 24.31
N VAL A 411 -9.54 -25.61 25.42
CA VAL A 411 -9.47 -24.81 26.65
C VAL A 411 -8.60 -25.56 27.69
N PRO A 412 -7.81 -24.87 28.53
CA PRO A 412 -7.11 -25.52 29.64
C PRO A 412 -8.07 -26.27 30.59
N ASN A 413 -7.59 -27.28 31.31
CA ASN A 413 -8.39 -28.08 32.24
C ASN A 413 -9.16 -27.28 33.31
N LYS A 414 -8.73 -26.04 33.60
CA LYS A 414 -9.41 -25.14 34.55
C LYS A 414 -10.57 -24.35 33.92
N GLY A 415 -10.82 -24.54 32.64
CA GLY A 415 -11.82 -23.82 31.86
C GLY A 415 -11.50 -22.34 31.66
N TYR A 416 -12.42 -21.66 30.99
CA TYR A 416 -12.50 -20.21 30.92
C TYR A 416 -13.87 -19.75 31.40
N TYR A 417 -13.95 -18.56 31.97
CA TYR A 417 -15.17 -18.00 32.51
C TYR A 417 -15.68 -16.88 31.59
N VAL A 418 -16.97 -16.87 31.33
CA VAL A 418 -17.67 -15.89 30.49
C VAL A 418 -18.91 -15.37 31.20
N THR A 419 -19.53 -14.32 30.68
CA THR A 419 -20.81 -13.83 31.21
C THR A 419 -21.94 -14.82 30.89
N PRO A 420 -23.02 -14.86 31.69
CA PRO A 420 -24.22 -15.65 31.38
C PRO A 420 -24.78 -15.41 29.99
N GLU A 421 -24.80 -14.15 29.53
CA GLU A 421 -25.25 -13.79 28.18
C GLU A 421 -24.37 -14.43 27.10
N HIS A 422 -23.04 -14.40 27.27
CA HIS A 422 -22.12 -15.03 26.34
C HIS A 422 -22.23 -16.55 26.36
N LYS A 423 -22.50 -17.17 27.51
CA LYS A 423 -22.69 -18.62 27.61
C LYS A 423 -23.84 -19.11 26.73
N VAL A 424 -24.95 -18.39 26.70
CA VAL A 424 -26.10 -18.71 25.81
C VAL A 424 -25.69 -18.66 24.33
N LYS A 425 -24.95 -17.61 23.92
CA LYS A 425 -24.44 -17.50 22.54
C LYS A 425 -23.51 -18.65 22.19
N ILE A 426 -22.59 -18.99 23.08
CA ILE A 426 -21.63 -20.10 22.92
C ILE A 426 -22.36 -21.43 22.74
N ASP A 427 -23.37 -21.71 23.57
CA ASP A 427 -24.13 -22.96 23.48
C ASP A 427 -24.89 -23.05 22.15
N GLY A 428 -25.42 -21.93 21.64
CA GLY A 428 -25.99 -21.83 20.31
C GLY A 428 -24.97 -22.16 19.20
N TRP A 429 -23.79 -21.54 19.24
CA TRP A 429 -22.73 -21.79 18.25
C TRP A 429 -22.24 -23.24 18.29
N ILE A 430 -22.17 -23.84 19.48
CA ILE A 430 -21.82 -25.26 19.63
C ILE A 430 -22.88 -26.15 18.97
N ALA A 431 -24.16 -25.85 19.16
CA ALA A 431 -25.25 -26.59 18.51
C ALA A 431 -25.20 -26.46 16.97
N GLU A 432 -24.72 -25.34 16.45
CA GLU A 432 -24.48 -25.09 15.02
C GLU A 432 -23.18 -25.74 14.49
N GLY A 433 -22.39 -26.41 15.34
CA GLY A 433 -21.17 -27.12 14.95
C GLY A 433 -19.87 -26.31 15.09
N PHE A 434 -19.91 -25.09 15.60
CA PHE A 434 -18.74 -24.27 15.94
C PHE A 434 -18.24 -24.60 17.35
N ASN A 435 -17.81 -25.84 17.55
CA ASN A 435 -17.54 -26.39 18.88
C ASN A 435 -16.06 -26.32 19.32
N MET A 436 -15.17 -25.75 18.51
CA MET A 436 -13.75 -25.61 18.82
C MET A 436 -13.41 -24.17 19.23
N PRO A 437 -13.18 -23.90 20.52
CA PRO A 437 -12.72 -22.60 20.99
C PRO A 437 -11.22 -22.41 20.71
N LEU A 438 -10.85 -21.26 20.16
CA LEU A 438 -9.46 -20.82 20.02
C LEU A 438 -9.25 -19.48 20.71
N ARG A 439 -8.12 -19.33 21.40
CA ARG A 439 -7.76 -18.08 22.08
C ARG A 439 -7.17 -17.08 21.09
N THR A 440 -7.60 -15.82 21.19
CA THR A 440 -6.99 -14.70 20.47
C THR A 440 -5.96 -13.97 21.36
N PRO A 441 -5.13 -13.07 20.79
CA PRO A 441 -4.25 -12.19 21.58
C PRO A 441 -4.99 -11.26 22.55
N ASP A 442 -6.26 -10.93 22.28
CA ASP A 442 -7.04 -9.92 23.01
C ASP A 442 -7.84 -10.51 24.19
N ASN A 443 -7.42 -11.65 24.74
CA ASN A 443 -8.14 -12.37 25.80
C ASN A 443 -9.62 -12.65 25.48
N THR A 444 -9.86 -13.04 24.22
CA THR A 444 -11.17 -13.50 23.76
C THR A 444 -11.06 -14.93 23.21
N LEU A 445 -12.20 -15.59 23.08
CA LEU A 445 -12.36 -16.89 22.42
C LEU A 445 -13.13 -16.70 21.13
N ILE A 446 -12.62 -17.25 20.02
CA ILE A 446 -13.40 -17.47 18.80
C ILE A 446 -13.87 -18.92 18.76
N PHE A 447 -15.07 -19.15 18.23
CA PHE A 447 -15.64 -20.48 18.06
C PHE A 447 -15.67 -20.86 16.57
N VAL A 448 -14.96 -21.94 16.24
CA VAL A 448 -14.76 -22.43 14.87
C VAL A 448 -15.07 -23.92 14.77
N THR A 449 -15.09 -24.45 13.54
CA THR A 449 -15.19 -25.90 13.30
C THR A 449 -13.85 -26.59 13.55
N HIS A 450 -13.86 -27.92 13.68
CA HIS A 450 -12.63 -28.70 13.86
C HIS A 450 -11.65 -28.55 12.69
N ASP A 451 -12.13 -28.58 11.46
CA ASP A 451 -11.28 -28.41 10.28
C ASP A 451 -10.65 -27.04 10.24
N LYS A 452 -11.43 -26.01 10.58
CA LYS A 452 -10.93 -24.66 10.62
C LYS A 452 -9.92 -24.45 11.76
N ALA A 453 -10.11 -25.10 12.90
CA ALA A 453 -9.14 -25.07 13.99
C ALA A 453 -7.79 -25.66 13.57
N ARG A 454 -7.78 -26.73 12.77
CA ARG A 454 -6.55 -27.34 12.22
C ARG A 454 -5.84 -26.47 11.19
N GLU A 455 -6.57 -25.65 10.45
CA GLU A 455 -5.99 -24.71 9.47
C GLU A 455 -5.33 -23.51 10.14
N ILE A 456 -5.88 -23.06 11.28
CA ILE A 456 -5.38 -21.89 12.02
C ILE A 456 -4.12 -22.22 12.85
N GLN A 457 -4.04 -23.45 13.37
CA GLN A 457 -2.94 -23.93 14.22
C GLN A 457 -1.79 -24.51 13.40
#